data_AF-A0A968BXZ5-F1
#
_entry.id   AF-A0A968BXZ5-F1
#
_cell.length_a   1.000
_cell.length_b   1.000
_cell.length_c   1.000
_cell.angle_alpha   90.00
_cell.angle_beta   90.00
_cell.angle_gamma   90.00
#
_symmetry.space_group_name_H-M   'P 1'
#
loop_
_entity.id
_entity.type
_entity.pdbx_description
1 polymer ?
#
loop_
_entity_poly.entity_id
_entity_poly.type
_entity_poly.pdbx_seq_one_letter_code
_entity_poly.pdbx_strand_id
1 'polypeptide(L)'
;MQDSQGFMWFGTEDGLNRYDGHTFTVYRHDPDDPHSLRDDSIMTLYEDPDGVLWIGTLTGWLERYDRETGQFVHHFFDSPILSVYQDSQGVFWIV
;
A
#
# COMPACT_ATOMS: atom_id res chain seq x y z
N MET A 1 3.04 -9.55 4.55
CA MET A 1 3.93 -8.67 5.34
C MET A 1 3.34 -8.50 6.73
N GLN A 2 4.14 -8.41 7.79
CA GLN A 2 3.67 -7.95 9.10
C GLN A 2 4.17 -6.53 9.32
N ASP A 3 3.32 -5.62 9.79
CA ASP A 3 3.71 -4.25 10.12
C ASP A 3 4.19 -4.09 11.57
N SER A 4 4.72 -2.91 11.90
CA SER A 4 5.20 -2.54 13.23
C SER A 4 4.12 -2.54 14.32
N GLN A 5 2.84 -2.47 13.95
CA GLN A 5 1.68 -2.54 14.85
C GLN A 5 1.21 -3.99 15.07
N GLY A 6 1.80 -4.95 14.36
CA GLY A 6 1.48 -6.36 14.45
C GLY A 6 0.38 -6.83 13.49
N PHE A 7 -0.19 -5.94 12.67
CA PHE A 7 -1.15 -6.34 11.64
C PHE A 7 -0.44 -7.09 10.51
N MET A 8 -1.14 -8.09 9.96
CA MET A 8 -0.68 -8.81 8.79
C MET A 8 -1.34 -8.23 7.54
N TRP A 9 -0.55 -7.87 6.55
CA TRP A 9 -0.98 -7.32 5.28
C TRP A 9 -0.68 -8.26 4.12
N PHE A 10 -1.64 -8.40 3.23
CA PHE A 10 -1.58 -9.25 2.05
C PHE A 10 -2.04 -8.47 0.82
N GLY A 11 -1.13 -8.29 -0.13
CA GLY A 11 -1.49 -7.84 -1.47
C GLY A 11 -2.01 -9.01 -2.30
N THR A 12 -3.06 -8.78 -3.06
CA THR A 12 -3.68 -9.77 -3.95
C THR A 12 -4.03 -9.12 -5.29
N GLU A 13 -4.51 -9.91 -6.25
CA GLU A 13 -5.09 -9.36 -7.50
C GLU A 13 -6.49 -8.72 -7.28
N ASP A 14 -7.09 -8.90 -6.10
CA ASP A 14 -8.43 -8.43 -5.73
C ASP A 14 -8.39 -7.64 -4.40
N GLY A 15 -7.42 -6.73 -4.31
CA GLY A 15 -7.32 -5.73 -3.25
C GLY A 15 -6.31 -6.04 -2.16
N LEU A 16 -6.27 -5.14 -1.18
CA LEU A 16 -5.39 -5.19 -0.03
C LEU A 16 -6.13 -5.76 1.18
N ASN A 17 -5.58 -6.82 1.78
CA ASN A 17 -6.19 -7.50 2.90
C ASN A 17 -5.36 -7.25 4.16
N ARG A 18 -5.99 -6.74 5.23
CA ARG A 18 -5.39 -6.57 6.55
C ARG A 18 -6.02 -7.54 7.55
N TYR A 19 -5.20 -8.28 8.27
CA TYR A 19 -5.62 -9.19 9.34
C TYR A 19 -5.12 -8.72 10.69
N ASP A 20 -6.02 -8.66 11.66
CA ASP A 20 -5.77 -8.18 13.04
C ASP A 20 -5.53 -9.31 14.07
N GLY A 21 -5.41 -10.55 13.61
CA GLY A 21 -5.34 -11.72 14.49
C GLY A 21 -6.69 -12.42 14.68
N HIS A 22 -7.80 -11.81 14.26
CA HIS A 22 -9.15 -12.33 14.38
C HIS A 22 -9.96 -12.22 13.08
N THR A 23 -9.89 -11.08 12.39
CA THR A 23 -10.70 -10.75 11.22
C THR A 23 -9.89 -10.11 10.11
N PHE A 24 -10.40 -10.24 8.88
CA PHE A 24 -9.86 -9.55 7.71
C PHE A 24 -10.67 -8.28 7.42
N THR A 25 -9.97 -7.18 7.20
CA THR A 25 -10.48 -5.98 6.51
C THR A 25 -9.96 -6.02 5.08
N VAL A 26 -10.85 -5.82 4.09
CA VAL A 26 -10.48 -5.83 2.67
C VAL A 26 -10.70 -4.43 2.11
N TYR A 27 -9.63 -3.86 1.57
CA TYR A 27 -9.65 -2.59 0.85
C TYR A 27 -9.63 -2.87 -0.65
N ARG A 28 -10.52 -2.21 -1.39
CA ARG A 28 -10.65 -2.31 -2.85
C ARG A 28 -10.78 -0.93 -3.46
N HIS A 29 -10.62 -0.85 -4.76
CA HIS A 29 -10.98 0.30 -5.55
C HIS A 29 -12.49 0.50 -5.51
N ASP A 30 -12.89 1.72 -5.15
CA ASP A 30 -14.26 2.20 -5.25
C ASP A 30 -14.25 3.47 -6.13
N PRO A 31 -14.88 3.44 -7.32
CA PRO A 31 -14.89 4.59 -8.24
C PRO A 31 -15.63 5.81 -7.66
N ASP A 32 -16.49 5.62 -6.67
CA ASP A 32 -17.26 6.69 -6.04
C ASP A 32 -16.57 7.26 -4.79
N ASP A 33 -15.54 6.57 -4.26
CA ASP A 33 -14.72 7.04 -3.14
C ASP A 33 -13.31 7.43 -3.61
N PRO A 34 -12.99 8.73 -3.70
CA PRO A 34 -11.68 9.20 -4.11
C PRO A 34 -10.58 8.91 -3.08
N HIS A 35 -10.89 8.32 -1.93
CA HIS A 35 -9.94 7.92 -0.89
C HIS A 35 -9.76 6.39 -0.79
N SER A 36 -10.41 5.63 -1.66
CA SER A 36 -10.19 4.19 -1.83
C SER A 36 -8.93 3.90 -2.65
N LEU A 37 -8.50 2.64 -2.74
CA LEU A 37 -7.38 2.26 -3.61
C LEU A 37 -7.64 2.68 -5.07
N ARG A 38 -6.62 2.99 -5.86
CA ARG A 38 -6.79 3.25 -7.30
C ARG A 38 -6.72 2.01 -8.18
N ASP A 39 -6.21 0.91 -7.64
CA ASP A 39 -6.09 -0.37 -8.33
C ASP A 39 -6.13 -1.50 -7.29
N ASP A 40 -6.85 -2.57 -7.62
CA ASP A 40 -7.00 -3.75 -6.79
C ASP A 40 -5.79 -4.69 -6.89
N SER A 41 -5.00 -4.60 -7.97
CA SER A 41 -3.86 -5.47 -8.20
C SER A 41 -2.64 -5.01 -7.41
N ILE A 42 -2.48 -5.52 -6.20
CA ILE A 42 -1.39 -5.16 -5.28
C ILE A 42 -0.15 -6.00 -5.55
N MET A 43 0.95 -5.34 -5.90
CA MET A 43 2.22 -5.99 -6.27
C MET A 43 3.24 -5.98 -5.15
N THR A 44 3.30 -4.90 -4.36
CA THR A 44 4.29 -4.75 -3.30
C THR A 44 3.74 -4.01 -2.09
N LEU A 45 4.28 -4.35 -0.93
CA LEU A 45 3.98 -3.74 0.36
C LEU A 45 5.28 -3.43 1.06
N TYR A 46 5.40 -2.21 1.58
CA TYR A 46 6.57 -1.75 2.30
C TYR A 46 6.14 -0.82 3.43
N GLU A 47 6.66 -1.03 4.64
CA GLU A 47 6.55 -0.06 5.72
C GLU A 47 7.91 0.60 5.89
N ASP A 48 7.93 1.93 5.86
CA ASP A 48 9.13 2.69 6.10
C ASP A 48 9.44 2.79 7.62
N PRO A 49 10.64 3.24 8.01
CA PRO A 49 11.03 3.37 9.41
C PRO A 49 10.16 4.32 10.25
N ASP A 50 9.43 5.24 9.62
CA ASP A 50 8.47 6.12 10.29
C ASP A 50 7.10 5.46 10.50
N GLY A 51 6.94 4.21 10.03
CA GLY A 51 5.73 3.40 10.18
C GLY A 51 4.69 3.69 9.11
N VAL A 52 5.05 4.36 8.01
CA VAL A 52 4.13 4.62 6.91
C VAL A 52 4.07 3.39 6.01
N LEU A 53 2.86 2.92 5.73
CA LEU A 53 2.63 1.80 4.82
C LEU A 53 2.46 2.32 3.38
N TRP A 54 3.35 1.84 2.52
CA TRP A 54 3.39 2.06 1.08
C TRP A 54 2.95 0.80 0.34
N ILE A 55 2.10 0.98 -0.66
CA ILE A 55 1.49 -0.09 -1.44
C ILE A 55 1.70 0.23 -2.92
N GLY A 56 2.40 -0.65 -3.63
CA GLY A 56 2.59 -0.54 -5.07
C GLY A 56 1.61 -1.41 -5.82
N THR A 57 1.00 -0.87 -6.85
CA THR A 57 -0.01 -1.55 -7.69
C THR A 57 0.55 -1.90 -9.07
N LEU A 58 -0.10 -2.83 -9.77
CA LEU A 58 0.31 -3.26 -11.10
C LEU A 58 0.25 -2.13 -12.13
N THR A 59 -0.73 -1.24 -12.01
CA THR A 59 -0.94 -0.13 -12.96
C THR A 59 -0.10 1.11 -12.69
N GLY A 60 0.85 1.05 -11.74
CA GLY A 60 1.82 2.13 -11.49
C GLY A 60 1.38 3.15 -10.44
N TRP A 61 0.30 2.89 -9.69
CA TRP A 61 -0.02 3.65 -8.50
C TRP A 61 0.85 3.24 -7.32
N LEU A 62 1.38 4.26 -6.64
CA LEU A 62 1.92 4.17 -5.30
C LEU A 62 0.91 4.75 -4.32
N GLU A 63 0.42 3.90 -3.44
CA GLU A 63 -0.62 4.20 -2.48
C GLU A 63 0.01 4.30 -1.09
N ARG A 64 -0.28 5.40 -0.38
CA ARG A 64 0.12 5.57 1.02
C ARG A 64 -1.10 5.40 1.91
N TYR A 65 -1.07 4.43 2.81
CA TYR A 65 -2.16 4.20 3.75
C TYR A 65 -2.03 5.12 4.97
N ASP A 66 -3.03 5.98 5.15
CA ASP A 66 -3.20 6.81 6.33
C ASP A 66 -3.86 5.98 7.44
N ARG A 67 -3.10 5.73 8.51
CA ARG A 67 -3.55 4.88 9.61
C ARG A 67 -4.60 5.52 10.49
N GLU A 68 -4.65 6.86 10.56
CA GLU A 68 -5.59 7.57 11.42
C GLU A 68 -6.98 7.58 10.80
N THR A 69 -7.04 7.75 9.48
CA THR A 69 -8.31 7.87 8.74
C THR A 69 -8.73 6.58 8.05
N GLY A 70 -7.80 5.65 7.83
CA GLY A 70 -8.03 4.45 7.04
C GLY A 70 -8.12 4.71 5.52
N GLN A 71 -7.67 5.88 5.07
CA GLN A 71 -7.75 6.34 3.69
C GLN A 71 -6.44 6.15 2.94
N PHE A 72 -6.49 6.25 1.60
CA PHE A 72 -5.33 6.17 0.74
C PHE A 72 -5.00 7.52 0.12
N VAL A 73 -3.71 7.85 0.12
CA VAL A 73 -3.15 8.99 -0.61
C VAL A 73 -2.39 8.46 -1.82
N HIS A 74 -2.80 8.88 -3.02
CA HIS A 74 -2.33 8.32 -4.27
C HIS A 74 -1.21 9.15 -4.90
N HIS A 75 -0.21 8.45 -5.42
CA HIS A 75 0.83 9.01 -6.27
C HIS A 75 0.92 8.17 -7.54
N PHE A 76 0.79 8.79 -8.71
CA PHE A 76 0.93 8.11 -9.99
C PHE A 76 2.32 8.28 -10.56
N PHE A 77 2.88 7.21 -11.10
CA PHE A 77 4.13 7.23 -11.86
C PHE A 77 3.86 6.67 -13.26
N ASP A 78 4.41 7.31 -14.30
CA ASP A 78 4.21 6.92 -15.71
C ASP A 78 5.02 5.64 -16.10
N SER A 79 5.30 4.79 -15.11
CA SER A 79 6.05 3.54 -15.18
C SER A 79 5.57 2.59 -14.07
N PRO A 80 5.49 1.27 -14.31
CA PRO A 80 5.19 0.31 -13.25
C PRO A 80 6.23 0.40 -12.13
N ILE A 81 5.76 0.32 -10.88
CA ILE A 81 6.60 0.29 -9.69
C ILE A 81 6.81 -1.17 -9.32
N LEU A 82 7.94 -1.73 -9.75
CA LEU A 82 8.27 -3.15 -9.52
C LEU A 82 8.95 -3.35 -8.17
N SER A 83 9.56 -2.30 -7.63
CA SER A 83 10.18 -2.27 -6.32
C SER A 83 10.23 -0.86 -5.75
N VAL A 84 10.08 -0.76 -4.42
CA VAL A 84 10.36 0.44 -3.64
C VAL A 84 11.38 0.03 -2.59
N TYR A 85 12.54 0.71 -2.57
CA TYR A 85 13.55 0.54 -1.52
C TYR A 85 13.99 1.89 -1.01
N GLN A 86 14.14 2.01 0.32
CA GLN A 86 14.66 3.21 0.95
C GLN A 86 16.13 3.01 1.30
N ASP A 87 16.99 3.95 0.88
CA ASP A 87 18.39 3.93 1.28
C ASP A 87 18.63 4.50 2.68
N SER A 88 19.88 4.40 3.16
CA SER A 88 20.27 4.88 4.49
C SER A 88 20.22 6.40 4.66
N GLN A 89 19.94 7.16 3.59
CA GLN A 89 19.72 8.60 3.62
C GLN A 89 18.22 8.97 3.55
N GLY A 90 17.34 7.96 3.53
CA GLY A 90 15.90 8.14 3.50
C GLY A 90 15.34 8.37 2.09
N VAL A 91 16.14 8.18 1.04
CA VAL A 91 15.69 8.36 -0.35
C VAL A 91 14.99 7.08 -0.81
N PHE A 92 13.78 7.24 -1.35
CA PHE A 92 13.04 6.16 -1.98
C PHE A 92 13.47 5.99 -3.43
N TRP A 93 13.91 4.79 -3.77
CA TRP A 93 14.25 4.39 -5.12
C TRP A 93 13.12 3.53 -5.67
N ILE A 94 12.59 3.95 -6.83
CA ILE A 94 11.55 3.26 -7.59
C ILE A 94 12.24 2.63 -8.80
N VAL A 95 12.13 1.31 -8.94
CA VAL A 95 12.67 0.54 -10.09
C VAL A 95 11.62 -0.43 -10.61
#